data_AF-W7TWA4-F1
#
_entry.id   AF-W7TWA4-F1
#
_cell.length_a   1.000
_cell.length_b   1.000
_cell.length_c   1.000
_cell.angle_alpha   90.00
_cell.angle_beta   90.00
_cell.angle_gamma   90.00
#
_symmetry.space_group_name_H-M   'P 1'
#
loop_
_entity.id
_entity.type
_entity.pdbx_description
1 polymer ?
#
loop_
_entity_poly.entity_id
_entity_poly.type
_entity_poly.pdbx_seq_one_letter_code
_entity_poly.pdbx_strand_id
1 'polypeptide(L)'
;MDRAAEPDSSFARYQDLQMLDFVFAHFSGIFLASSSFFLLALLLHALAGAYSRRGGKKGPSGFSPTAFRPFELYPAALLPAFLAGLVWAVAMVAWFVANQRLTSLAVTFPIITATPGLVASLWGVVVFGEIRGRRNLGVLAAAFGLTATSCGLIAASR
;
A
#
# COMPACT_ATOMS: atom_id res chain seq x y z
N MET A 1 45.45 -14.06 -17.47
CA MET A 1 44.82 -13.10 -18.41
C MET A 1 43.32 -13.20 -18.20
N ASP A 2 42.86 -12.59 -17.10
CA ASP A 2 41.46 -12.56 -16.71
C ASP A 2 40.73 -11.53 -17.57
N ARG A 3 39.96 -12.02 -18.55
CA ARG A 3 38.85 -11.26 -19.10
C ARG A 3 37.67 -11.53 -18.17
N ALA A 4 37.53 -10.69 -17.15
CA ALA A 4 36.24 -10.55 -16.47
C ALA A 4 35.21 -10.22 -17.56
N ALA A 5 34.25 -11.11 -17.77
CA ALA A 5 33.15 -10.88 -18.69
C ALA A 5 32.40 -9.62 -18.20
N GLU A 6 32.51 -8.51 -18.93
CA GLU A 6 31.63 -7.37 -18.67
C GLU A 6 30.19 -7.87 -18.84
N PRO A 7 29.31 -7.68 -17.84
CA PRO A 7 27.90 -8.00 -18.02
C PRO A 7 27.38 -7.14 -19.19
N ASP A 8 26.96 -7.80 -20.27
CA ASP A 8 26.53 -7.16 -21.52
C ASP A 8 25.58 -5.99 -21.22
N SER A 9 26.01 -4.77 -21.56
CA SER A 9 25.28 -3.52 -21.29
C SER A 9 23.86 -3.51 -21.89
N SER A 10 23.61 -4.35 -22.90
CA SER A 10 22.29 -4.58 -23.48
C SER A 10 21.34 -5.24 -22.49
N PHE A 11 21.79 -6.27 -21.77
CA PHE A 11 20.97 -7.01 -20.79
C PHE A 11 20.54 -6.12 -19.62
N ALA A 12 21.47 -5.32 -19.09
CA ALA A 12 21.17 -4.32 -18.04
C ALA A 12 20.12 -3.31 -18.52
N ARG A 13 20.27 -2.81 -19.75
CA ARG A 13 19.30 -1.88 -20.36
C ARG A 13 17.91 -2.51 -20.56
N TYR A 14 17.83 -3.80 -20.90
CA TYR A 14 16.54 -4.50 -20.99
C TYR A 14 15.84 -4.62 -19.63
N GLN A 15 16.58 -4.95 -18.56
CA GLN A 15 16.01 -5.02 -17.20
C GLN A 15 15.48 -3.67 -16.72
N ASP A 16 16.21 -2.57 -17.00
CA ASP A 16 15.78 -1.22 -16.64
C ASP A 16 14.50 -0.81 -17.39
N LEU A 17 14.40 -1.13 -18.68
CA LEU A 17 13.22 -0.86 -19.49
C LEU A 17 12.00 -1.63 -18.98
N GLN A 18 12.14 -2.93 -18.68
CA GLN A 18 11.05 -3.72 -18.12
C GLN A 18 10.58 -3.21 -16.75
N MET A 19 11.50 -2.69 -15.93
CA MET A 19 11.14 -2.08 -14.65
C MET A 19 10.30 -0.83 -14.85
N LEU A 20 10.76 0.06 -15.72
CA LEU A 20 10.08 1.33 -15.97
C LEU A 20 8.68 1.10 -16.54
N ASP A 21 8.55 0.15 -17.47
CA ASP A 21 7.26 -0.24 -18.06
C ASP A 21 6.31 -0.83 -17.01
N PHE A 22 6.81 -1.70 -16.13
CA PHE A 22 6.03 -2.27 -15.03
C PHE A 22 5.55 -1.18 -14.06
N VAL A 23 6.48 -0.33 -13.62
CA VAL A 23 6.21 0.78 -12.69
C VAL A 23 5.15 1.71 -13.28
N PHE A 24 5.33 2.12 -14.54
CA PHE A 24 4.39 2.99 -15.23
C PHE A 24 3.01 2.34 -15.39
N ALA A 25 2.93 1.09 -15.82
CA ALA A 25 1.68 0.35 -15.95
C ALA A 25 0.95 0.18 -14.62
N HIS A 26 1.68 -0.10 -13.54
CA HIS A 26 1.11 -0.26 -12.21
C HIS A 26 0.53 1.05 -11.67
N PHE A 27 1.29 2.15 -11.76
CA PHE A 27 0.84 3.46 -11.27
C PHE A 27 -0.31 4.04 -12.11
N SER A 28 -0.22 3.93 -13.44
CA SER A 28 -1.31 4.34 -14.33
C SER A 28 -2.57 3.51 -14.08
N GLY A 29 -2.44 2.21 -13.82
CA GLY A 29 -3.55 1.33 -13.46
C GLY A 29 -4.23 1.73 -12.14
N ILE A 30 -3.44 2.00 -11.08
CA ILE A 30 -3.97 2.48 -9.80
C ILE A 30 -4.68 3.82 -9.98
N PHE A 31 -4.06 4.76 -10.68
CA PHE A 31 -4.66 6.08 -10.94
C PHE A 31 -5.97 5.97 -11.71
N LEU A 32 -6.02 5.12 -12.74
CA LEU A 32 -7.21 4.90 -13.55
C LEU A 32 -8.31 4.20 -12.75
N ALA A 33 -7.97 3.23 -11.89
CA ALA A 33 -8.90 2.57 -10.98
C ALA A 33 -9.45 3.55 -9.93
N SER A 34 -8.60 4.32 -9.26
CA SER A 34 -9.03 5.33 -8.29
C SER A 34 -9.90 6.41 -8.93
N SER A 35 -9.56 6.85 -10.13
CA SER A 35 -10.36 7.81 -10.90
C SER A 35 -11.72 7.23 -11.30
N SER A 36 -11.78 5.97 -11.72
CA SER A 36 -13.04 5.32 -12.10
C SER A 36 -13.97 5.08 -10.91
N PHE A 37 -13.43 4.65 -9.76
CA PHE A 37 -14.21 4.55 -8.50
C PHE A 37 -14.75 5.91 -8.06
N PHE A 38 -13.94 6.97 -8.15
CA PHE A 38 -14.36 8.32 -7.82
C PHE A 38 -15.49 8.81 -8.75
N LEU A 39 -15.35 8.60 -10.06
CA LEU A 39 -16.38 8.94 -11.03
C LEU A 39 -17.67 8.13 -10.83
N LEU A 40 -17.56 6.84 -10.49
CA LEU A 40 -18.71 6.00 -10.16
C LEU A 40 -19.41 6.50 -8.90
N ALA A 41 -18.67 6.85 -7.86
CA ALA A 41 -19.22 7.42 -6.64
C ALA A 41 -19.93 8.76 -6.90
N LEU A 42 -19.34 9.62 -7.73
CA LEU A 42 -19.97 10.87 -8.18
C LEU A 42 -21.23 10.62 -9.00
N LEU A 43 -21.21 9.65 -9.91
CA LEU A 43 -22.37 9.27 -10.71
C LEU A 43 -23.50 8.75 -9.83
N LEU A 44 -23.21 7.85 -8.89
CA LEU A 44 -24.19 7.32 -7.94
C LEU A 44 -24.77 8.44 -7.07
N HIS A 45 -23.94 9.40 -6.63
CA HIS A 45 -24.41 10.57 -5.90
C HIS A 45 -25.32 11.46 -6.75
N ALA A 46 -24.94 11.75 -8.01
CA ALA A 46 -25.74 12.54 -8.94
C ALA A 46 -27.08 11.86 -9.27
N LEU A 47 -27.09 10.54 -9.45
CA LEU A 47 -28.29 9.75 -9.68
C LEU A 47 -29.20 9.70 -8.45
N ALA A 48 -28.66 9.52 -7.24
CA ALA A 48 -29.43 9.57 -5.99
C ALA A 48 -30.04 10.96 -5.74
N GLY A 49 -29.30 12.03 -6.08
CA GLY A 49 -29.77 13.41 -6.05
C GLY A 49 -30.89 13.68 -7.08
N ALA A 50 -30.72 13.19 -8.31
CA ALA A 50 -31.73 13.30 -9.37
C ALA A 50 -33.00 12.49 -9.03
N TYR A 51 -32.84 11.30 -8.44
CA TYR A 51 -33.93 10.47 -7.95
C TYR A 51 -34.72 11.17 -6.82
N SER A 52 -34.02 11.78 -5.86
CA SER A 52 -34.65 12.57 -4.79
C SER A 52 -35.35 13.83 -5.28
N ARG A 53 -34.86 14.47 -6.35
CA ARG A 53 -35.55 15.63 -6.96
C ARG A 53 -36.80 15.24 -7.76
N ARG A 54 -36.84 14.02 -8.30
CA ARG A 54 -37.99 13.51 -9.08
C ARG A 54 -39.10 12.94 -8.17
N GLY A 55 -38.75 12.41 -7.00
CA GLY A 55 -39.67 11.95 -5.96
C GLY A 55 -40.06 13.06 -4.96
N GLY A 56 -40.91 13.99 -5.36
CA GLY A 56 -41.40 15.09 -4.52
C GLY A 56 -42.33 14.68 -3.38
N LYS A 57 -41.90 13.85 -2.43
CA LYS A 57 -42.63 13.62 -1.18
C LYS A 57 -41.72 13.63 0.05
N LYS A 58 -41.84 14.69 0.84
CA LYS A 58 -41.52 14.68 2.27
C LYS A 58 -42.38 13.59 2.92
N GLY A 59 -41.79 12.45 3.27
CA GLY A 59 -42.47 11.40 4.03
C GLY A 59 -42.79 11.86 5.45
N PRO A 60 -43.93 11.46 6.03
CA PRO A 60 -44.38 11.89 7.35
C PRO A 60 -43.66 11.10 8.44
N SER A 61 -42.42 11.49 8.77
CA SER A 61 -41.69 11.20 10.03
C SER A 61 -40.20 11.36 9.78
N GLY A 62 -39.64 12.57 9.99
CA GLY A 62 -38.26 12.88 10.40
C GLY A 62 -37.01 12.19 9.78
N PHE A 63 -37.15 11.21 8.89
CA PHE A 63 -36.10 10.39 8.35
C PHE A 63 -35.86 10.83 6.91
N SER A 64 -34.95 11.77 6.76
CA SER A 64 -34.46 12.22 5.46
C SER A 64 -33.73 11.03 4.81
N PRO A 65 -34.11 10.55 3.60
CA PRO A 65 -33.39 9.50 2.88
C PRO A 65 -31.94 9.91 2.53
N THR A 66 -31.57 11.16 2.81
CA THR A 66 -30.21 11.70 2.73
C THR A 66 -29.27 11.23 3.85
N ALA A 67 -29.67 10.23 4.66
CA ALA A 67 -28.84 9.70 5.75
C ALA A 67 -27.60 8.92 5.25
N PHE A 68 -27.61 8.44 4.00
CA PHE A 68 -26.39 8.02 3.34
C PHE A 68 -25.76 9.24 2.67
N ARG A 69 -24.96 10.00 3.44
CA ARG A 69 -23.94 10.90 2.87
C ARG A 69 -22.68 10.05 2.73
N PRO A 70 -22.49 9.27 1.64
CA PRO A 70 -21.42 8.28 1.58
C PRO A 70 -20.03 8.89 1.73
N PHE A 71 -19.86 10.20 1.47
CA PHE A 71 -18.59 10.88 1.61
C PHE A 71 -18.82 12.33 2.01
N GLU A 72 -18.77 12.63 3.32
CA GLU A 72 -18.28 13.94 3.73
C GLU A 72 -16.80 13.98 3.34
N LEU A 73 -16.47 14.45 2.12
CA LEU A 73 -15.09 14.75 1.76
C LEU A 73 -14.61 15.77 2.79
N TYR A 74 -13.86 15.32 3.79
CA TYR A 74 -13.08 16.21 4.62
C TYR A 74 -11.92 16.70 3.75
N PRO A 75 -11.93 17.95 3.23
CA PRO A 75 -10.83 18.45 2.42
C PRO A 75 -9.50 18.37 3.18
N ALA A 76 -9.56 18.45 4.52
CA ALA A 76 -8.41 18.26 5.40
C ALA A 76 -7.85 16.82 5.41
N ALA A 77 -8.66 15.79 5.13
CA ALA A 77 -8.21 14.40 5.03
C ALA A 77 -7.71 14.04 3.63
N LEU A 78 -8.00 14.87 2.62
CA LEU A 78 -7.57 14.65 1.25
C LEU A 78 -6.05 14.76 1.10
N LEU A 79 -5.46 15.81 1.71
CA LEU A 79 -4.02 16.06 1.67
C LEU A 79 -3.19 14.91 2.27
N PRO A 80 -3.47 14.41 3.50
CA PRO A 80 -2.73 13.28 4.05
C PRO A 80 -2.98 11.98 3.27
N ALA A 81 -4.16 11.78 2.68
CA ALA A 81 -4.41 10.63 1.80
C ALA A 81 -3.53 10.66 0.53
N PHE A 82 -3.38 11.84 -0.10
CA PHE A 82 -2.48 12.01 -1.24
C PHE A 82 -1.01 11.77 -0.87
N LEU A 83 -0.55 12.34 0.26
CA LEU A 83 0.81 12.14 0.73
C LEU A 83 1.08 10.66 1.07
N ALA A 84 0.13 9.97 1.71
CA ALA A 84 0.24 8.55 1.99
C ALA A 84 0.35 7.72 0.70
N GLY A 85 -0.44 8.04 -0.33
CA GLY A 85 -0.35 7.41 -1.64
C GLY A 85 1.00 7.62 -2.33
N LEU A 86 1.55 8.84 -2.26
CA LEU A 86 2.88 9.18 -2.80
C LEU A 86 4.00 8.40 -2.09
N VAL A 87 3.95 8.33 -0.76
CA VAL A 87 4.91 7.55 0.03
C VAL A 87 4.82 6.05 -0.34
N TRP A 88 3.61 5.54 -0.50
CA TRP A 88 3.39 4.14 -0.90
C TRP A 88 3.92 3.86 -2.31
N ALA A 89 3.75 4.80 -3.24
CA ALA A 89 4.30 4.71 -4.58
C ALA A 89 5.83 4.65 -4.58
N VAL A 90 6.49 5.54 -3.84
CA VAL A 90 7.95 5.52 -3.70
C VAL A 90 8.44 4.22 -3.06
N ALA A 91 7.75 3.74 -2.02
CA ALA A 91 8.08 2.48 -1.38
C ALA A 91 7.96 1.28 -2.34
N MET A 92 6.94 1.27 -3.21
CA MET A 92 6.79 0.21 -4.22
C MET A 92 7.89 0.26 -5.29
N VAL A 93 8.29 1.45 -5.75
CA VAL A 93 9.44 1.55 -6.68
C VAL A 93 10.73 1.05 -6.01
N ALA A 94 10.98 1.46 -4.77
CA ALA A 94 12.13 0.99 -3.98
C ALA A 94 12.10 -0.53 -3.79
N TRP A 95 10.89 -1.10 -3.63
CA TRP A 95 10.70 -2.54 -3.55
C TRP A 95 11.10 -3.26 -4.85
N PHE A 96 10.65 -2.80 -6.01
CA PHE A 96 11.06 -3.38 -7.30
C PHE A 96 12.58 -3.33 -7.49
N VAL A 97 13.20 -2.20 -7.16
CA VAL A 97 14.68 -2.05 -7.24
C VAL A 97 15.39 -3.04 -6.32
N ALA A 98 14.89 -3.25 -5.10
CA ALA A 98 15.45 -4.24 -4.18
C ALA A 98 15.35 -5.67 -4.72
N ASN A 99 14.21 -6.03 -5.34
CA ASN A 99 14.01 -7.37 -5.93
C ASN A 99 14.94 -7.64 -7.10
N GLN A 100 15.32 -6.61 -7.87
CA GLN A 100 16.22 -6.78 -9.01
C GLN A 100 17.67 -6.98 -8.60
N ARG A 101 18.11 -6.34 -7.51
CA ARG A 101 19.47 -6.49 -6.96
C ARG A 101 19.65 -7.78 -6.17
N LEU A 102 18.57 -8.26 -5.56
CA LEU A 102 18.52 -9.51 -4.80
C LEU A 102 17.80 -10.55 -5.66
N THR A 103 18.49 -11.21 -6.59
CA THR A 103 17.95 -12.23 -7.53
C THR A 103 17.24 -13.43 -6.87
N SER A 104 17.17 -13.49 -5.53
CA SER A 104 16.58 -14.57 -4.77
C SER A 104 15.26 -14.14 -4.12
N LEU A 105 14.14 -14.56 -4.73
CA LEU A 105 12.77 -14.43 -4.20
C LEU A 105 12.64 -14.95 -2.75
N ALA A 106 13.49 -15.90 -2.35
CA ALA A 106 13.52 -16.48 -1.01
C ALA A 106 13.91 -15.48 0.09
N VAL A 107 14.72 -14.46 -0.22
CA VAL A 107 15.13 -13.43 0.77
C VAL A 107 14.13 -12.31 0.82
N THR A 108 13.61 -11.99 -0.35
CA THR A 108 12.80 -10.80 -0.53
C THR A 108 11.40 -11.00 0.02
N PHE A 109 10.77 -12.16 -0.18
CA PHE A 109 9.41 -12.43 0.29
C PHE A 109 9.25 -12.30 1.82
N PRO A 110 10.15 -12.87 2.65
CA PRO A 110 10.12 -12.66 4.10
C PRO A 110 10.37 -11.19 4.50
N ILE A 111 11.29 -10.49 3.82
CA ILE A 111 11.57 -9.08 4.10
C ILE A 111 10.33 -8.21 3.84
N ILE A 112 9.64 -8.38 2.72
CA ILE A 112 8.47 -7.58 2.35
C ILE A 112 7.30 -7.82 3.31
N THR A 113 7.11 -9.06 3.75
CA THR A 113 5.98 -9.42 4.61
C THR A 113 6.24 -9.08 6.08
N ALA A 114 7.49 -9.17 6.53
CA ALA A 114 7.86 -8.85 7.90
C ALA A 114 8.03 -7.34 8.13
N THR A 115 8.73 -6.64 7.24
CA THR A 115 9.22 -5.27 7.50
C THR A 115 8.11 -4.26 7.75
N PRO A 116 7.02 -4.19 6.96
CA PRO A 116 5.90 -3.29 7.24
C PRO A 116 5.24 -3.60 8.60
N GLY A 117 5.12 -4.88 8.95
CA GLY A 117 4.60 -5.32 10.25
C GLY A 117 5.48 -4.91 11.42
N LEU A 118 6.82 -5.01 11.27
CA LEU A 118 7.79 -4.52 12.26
C LEU A 118 7.66 -3.01 12.46
N VAL A 119 7.67 -2.25 11.36
CA VAL A 119 7.61 -0.78 11.40
C VAL A 119 6.27 -0.30 11.96
N ALA A 120 5.16 -0.90 11.54
CA ALA A 120 3.82 -0.57 12.07
C ALA A 120 3.72 -0.87 13.57
N SER A 121 4.25 -2.01 14.01
CA SER A 121 4.27 -2.39 15.43
C SER A 121 5.15 -1.46 16.26
N LEU A 122 6.34 -1.07 15.75
CA LEU A 122 7.21 -0.09 16.41
C LEU A 122 6.56 1.29 16.49
N TRP A 123 5.89 1.72 15.42
CA TRP A 123 5.14 2.97 15.40
C TRP A 123 3.97 2.96 16.40
N GLY A 124 3.22 1.86 16.48
CA GLY A 124 2.15 1.64 17.47
C GLY A 124 2.65 1.70 18.92
N VAL A 125 3.84 1.13 19.19
CA VAL A 125 4.47 1.17 20.51
C VAL A 125 4.94 2.58 20.88
N VAL A 126 5.60 3.30 19.96
CA VAL A 126 6.25 4.59 20.25
C VAL A 126 5.26 5.77 20.22
N VAL A 127 4.37 5.83 19.23
CA VAL A 127 3.50 6.98 19.00
C VAL A 127 2.16 6.83 19.71
N PHE A 128 1.53 5.66 19.58
CA PHE A 128 0.22 5.41 20.19
C PHE A 128 0.33 4.84 21.60
N GLY A 129 1.49 4.28 21.98
CA GLY A 129 1.71 3.68 23.28
C GLY A 129 0.78 2.50 23.55
N GLU A 130 0.33 1.80 22.50
CA GLU A 130 -0.69 0.73 22.57
C GLU A 130 -0.23 -0.49 23.37
N ILE A 131 1.08 -0.77 23.37
CA ILE A 131 1.68 -1.92 24.04
C ILE A 131 2.48 -1.41 25.24
N ARG A 132 1.87 -1.45 26.44
CA ARG A 132 2.54 -1.13 27.71
C ARG A 132 2.74 -2.38 28.57
N GLY A 133 3.91 -2.50 29.19
CA GLY A 133 4.27 -3.57 30.15
C GLY A 133 5.31 -4.57 29.65
N ARG A 134 6.21 -5.00 30.55
CA ARG A 134 7.37 -5.88 30.26
C ARG A 134 6.97 -7.22 29.63
N ARG A 135 5.82 -7.78 30.02
CA ARG A 135 5.30 -9.04 29.46
C ARG A 135 4.84 -8.88 28.01
N ASN A 136 4.18 -7.77 27.68
CA ASN A 136 3.66 -7.52 26.34
C ASN A 136 4.80 -7.17 25.36
N LEU A 137 5.77 -6.37 25.83
CA LEU A 137 7.05 -6.15 25.13
C LEU A 137 7.83 -7.46 24.94
N GLY A 138 7.81 -8.37 25.92
CA GLY A 138 8.42 -9.69 25.80
C GLY A 138 7.78 -10.55 24.70
N VAL A 139 6.44 -10.55 24.59
CA VAL A 139 5.72 -11.25 23.51
C VAL A 139 6.00 -10.63 22.15
N LEU A 140 6.05 -9.30 22.06
CA LEU A 140 6.40 -8.60 20.82
C LEU A 140 7.83 -8.93 20.37
N ALA A 141 8.79 -8.91 21.30
CA ALA A 141 10.17 -9.29 21.04
C ALA A 141 10.30 -10.75 20.62
N ALA A 142 9.54 -11.66 21.24
CA ALA A 142 9.50 -13.07 20.84
C ALA A 142 8.91 -13.26 19.43
N ALA A 143 7.85 -12.53 19.09
CA ALA A 143 7.25 -12.55 17.76
C ALA A 143 8.26 -12.04 16.71
N PHE A 144 8.93 -10.93 16.97
CA PHE A 144 9.99 -10.43 16.09
C PHE A 144 11.18 -11.37 15.98
N GLY A 145 11.60 -11.99 17.09
CA GLY A 145 12.65 -13.00 17.10
C GLY A 145 12.28 -14.23 16.26
N LEU A 146 11.03 -14.70 16.37
CA LEU A 146 10.52 -15.78 15.55
C LEU A 146 10.48 -15.40 14.07
N THR A 147 9.97 -14.20 13.73
CA THR A 147 9.94 -13.70 12.35
C THR A 147 11.35 -13.58 11.77
N ALA A 148 12.31 -13.04 12.52
CA ALA A 148 13.71 -12.93 12.09
C ALA A 148 14.35 -14.31 11.89
N THR A 149 14.08 -15.26 12.79
CA THR A 149 14.55 -16.65 12.66
C THR A 149 13.95 -17.32 11.42
N SER A 150 12.65 -17.16 11.17
CA SER A 150 11.97 -17.65 9.96
C SER A 150 12.57 -17.06 8.69
N CYS A 151 12.79 -15.74 8.66
CA CYS A 151 13.46 -15.09 7.52
C CYS A 151 14.86 -15.65 7.29
N GLY A 152 15.62 -15.87 8.37
CA GLY A 152 16.96 -16.46 8.33
C GLY A 152 16.97 -17.90 7.83
N LEU A 153 16.02 -18.73 8.25
CA LEU A 153 15.89 -20.11 7.79
C LEU A 153 15.51 -20.20 6.32
N ILE A 154 14.58 -19.36 5.84
CA ILE A 154 14.22 -19.28 4.42
C ILE A 154 15.41 -18.78 3.60
N ALA A 155 16.14 -17.79 4.13
CA ALA A 155 17.36 -17.28 3.52
C ALA A 155 18.50 -18.31 3.47
N ALA A 156 18.57 -19.23 4.43
CA ALA A 156 19.57 -20.31 4.47
C ALA A 156 19.17 -21.53 3.63
N SER A 157 17.88 -21.67 3.27
CA SER A 157 17.33 -22.78 2.48
C SER A 157 17.61 -22.66 0.97
N ARG A 158 18.62 -21.89 0.57
CA ARG A 158 18.98 -21.64 -0.83
C ARG A 158 19.96 -22.68 -1.36
#